data_AF-A0AAW1LV16-F1
#
_entry.id   AF-A0AAW1LV16-F1
#
_cell.length_a   1.000
_cell.length_b   1.000
_cell.length_c   1.000
_cell.angle_alpha   90.00
_cell.angle_beta   90.00
_cell.angle_gamma   90.00
#
_symmetry.space_group_name_H-M   'P 1'
#
loop_
_entity.id
_entity.type
_entity.pdbx_description
1 polymer ?
#
loop_
_entity_poly.entity_id
_entity_poly.type
_entity_poly.pdbx_seq_one_letter_code
_entity_poly.pdbx_strand_id
1 'polypeptide(L)'
;MSYINPLDRGYKYILVVIDAFSKYLWTQPLKTKSAVEVKDAMDKILKEGRKPKNLQTDAGKEFYNQSFKSLIKIYNINRYSTYSLTKASIAERAVRTLKEQLYKEFSLHGNYNWRSILDDITKRYNHTIHRTIGMKPVDVTLVKESALLSSAYNRPKIAGKRKFAVNDVVRISKHKSLFDKGYTPNWLKATLPTGQRSCLKL
;
A
#
# COMPACT_ATOMS: atom_id res chain seq x y z
N MET A 1 8.96 -3.00 24.66
CA MET A 1 7.65 -3.46 25.19
C MET A 1 6.56 -2.59 24.60
N SER A 2 5.71 -3.11 23.73
CA SER A 2 4.53 -2.38 23.25
C SER A 2 3.47 -2.40 24.35
N TYR A 3 3.20 -1.23 24.94
CA TYR A 3 2.18 -1.06 25.96
C TYR A 3 0.81 -1.39 25.34
N ILE A 4 0.19 -2.49 25.77
CA ILE A 4 -1.14 -2.88 25.30
C ILE A 4 -2.12 -2.09 26.15
N ASN A 5 -2.80 -1.11 25.55
CA ASN A 5 -3.84 -0.37 26.25
C ASN A 5 -5.01 -1.33 26.54
N PRO A 6 -5.45 -1.49 27.81
CA PRO A 6 -6.59 -2.35 28.14
C PRO A 6 -7.86 -2.02 27.34
N LEU A 7 -8.00 -0.75 26.95
CA LEU A 7 -9.12 -0.24 26.16
C LEU A 7 -9.20 -0.84 24.75
N ASP A 8 -8.08 -1.34 24.22
CA ASP A 8 -8.03 -1.94 22.89
C ASP A 8 -8.50 -3.41 22.87
N ARG A 9 -8.97 -3.95 24.01
CA ARG A 9 -9.53 -5.32 24.14
C ARG A 9 -8.63 -6.43 23.55
N GLY A 10 -7.31 -6.23 23.65
CA GLY A 10 -6.30 -7.16 23.13
C GLY A 10 -6.04 -7.08 21.63
N TYR A 11 -6.66 -6.15 20.90
CA TYR A 11 -6.30 -5.83 19.53
C TYR A 11 -4.96 -5.07 19.49
N LYS A 12 -4.07 -5.44 18.56
CA LYS A 12 -2.70 -4.92 18.49
C LYS A 12 -2.32 -4.42 17.10
N TYR A 13 -3.02 -4.88 16.07
CA TYR A 13 -2.70 -4.61 14.68
C TYR A 13 -3.93 -4.13 13.94
N ILE A 14 -3.70 -3.42 12.84
CA ILE A 14 -4.74 -2.99 11.91
C ILE A 14 -4.33 -3.54 10.54
N LEU A 15 -5.17 -4.40 9.98
CA LEU A 15 -5.09 -4.74 8.56
C LEU A 15 -5.62 -3.55 7.76
N VAL A 16 -4.78 -3.03 6.88
CA VAL A 16 -5.14 -1.91 6.00
C VAL A 16 -5.14 -2.42 4.56
N VAL A 17 -6.28 -2.28 3.89
CA VAL A 17 -6.42 -2.60 2.46
C VAL A 17 -6.88 -1.35 1.76
N ILE A 18 -6.24 -1.00 0.65
CA ILE A 18 -6.61 0.15 -0.16
C ILE A 18 -6.80 -0.25 -1.61
N ASP A 19 -7.89 0.20 -2.22
CA ASP A 19 -8.04 0.12 -3.66
C ASP A 19 -7.18 1.19 -4.34
N ALA A 20 -6.25 0.76 -5.19
CA ALA A 20 -5.37 1.65 -5.91
C ALA A 20 -6.10 2.59 -6.88
N PHE A 21 -7.28 2.20 -7.39
CA PHE A 21 -8.04 3.02 -8.33
C PHE A 21 -8.92 4.05 -7.62
N SER A 22 -9.90 3.60 -6.84
CA SER A 22 -10.86 4.48 -6.14
C SER A 22 -10.30 5.17 -4.90
N LYS A 23 -9.13 4.74 -4.41
CA LYS A 23 -8.55 5.13 -3.12
C LYS A 23 -9.43 4.74 -1.92
N TYR A 24 -10.38 3.82 -2.10
CA TYR A 24 -11.20 3.37 -0.99
C TYR A 24 -10.38 2.55 0.00
N LEU A 25 -10.55 2.86 1.27
CA LEU A 25 -9.79 2.28 2.38
C LEU A 25 -10.68 1.37 3.21
N TRP A 26 -10.16 0.18 3.49
CA TRP A 26 -10.68 -0.73 4.50
C TRP A 26 -9.67 -0.85 5.63
N THR A 27 -10.19 -0.86 6.85
CA THR A 27 -9.39 -1.16 8.04
C THR A 27 -10.09 -2.25 8.85
N GLN A 28 -9.31 -3.24 9.31
CA GLN A 28 -9.81 -4.30 10.18
C GLN A 28 -8.87 -4.49 11.37
N PRO A 29 -9.36 -4.41 12.61
CA PRO A 29 -8.55 -4.63 13.79
C PRO A 29 -8.23 -6.12 13.97
N LEU A 30 -6.96 -6.44 14.26
CA LEU A 30 -6.48 -7.79 14.52
C LEU A 30 -5.78 -7.87 15.89
N LYS A 31 -5.97 -8.98 16.59
CA LYS A 31 -5.27 -9.32 17.84
C LYS A 31 -3.88 -9.88 17.55
N THR A 32 -3.77 -10.68 16.49
CA THR A 32 -2.51 -11.31 16.06
C THR A 32 -2.28 -11.11 14.56
N LYS A 33 -1.05 -11.39 14.11
CA LYS A 33 -0.71 -11.50 12.69
C LYS A 33 -0.86 -12.93 12.17
N SER A 34 -1.71 -13.74 12.81
CA SER A 34 -1.94 -15.12 12.38
C SER A 34 -2.56 -15.15 10.99
N ALA A 35 -2.07 -16.08 10.17
CA ALA A 35 -2.60 -16.40 8.85
C ALA A 35 -4.14 -16.55 8.84
N VAL A 36 -4.70 -17.19 9.87
CA VAL A 36 -6.13 -17.45 10.00
C VAL A 36 -6.90 -16.15 10.22
N GLU A 37 -6.43 -15.33 11.17
CA GLU A 37 -7.09 -14.07 11.52
C GLU A 37 -7.04 -13.07 10.36
N VAL A 38 -5.91 -13.00 9.65
CA VAL A 38 -5.75 -12.17 8.45
C VAL A 38 -6.68 -12.63 7.33
N LYS A 39 -6.81 -13.96 7.11
CA LYS A 39 -7.73 -14.52 6.12
C LYS A 39 -9.18 -14.14 6.46
N ASP A 40 -9.60 -14.30 7.71
CA ASP A 40 -10.99 -14.02 8.11
C ASP A 40 -11.31 -12.52 8.02
N ALA A 41 -10.35 -11.66 8.35
CA ALA A 41 -10.48 -10.22 8.15
C ALA A 41 -10.56 -9.84 6.66
N MET A 42 -9.74 -10.47 5.82
CA MET A 42 -9.79 -10.25 4.37
C MET A 42 -11.10 -10.75 3.76
N ASP A 43 -11.61 -11.90 4.21
CA ASP A 43 -12.90 -12.44 3.77
C ASP A 43 -14.06 -11.49 4.09
N LYS A 44 -14.04 -10.86 5.28
CA LYS A 44 -15.01 -9.82 5.65
C LYS A 44 -14.98 -8.65 4.67
N ILE A 45 -13.79 -8.15 4.34
CA ILE A 45 -13.62 -7.04 3.38
C ILE A 45 -14.16 -7.44 1.99
N LEU A 46 -13.82 -8.65 1.51
CA LEU A 46 -14.24 -9.12 0.19
C LEU A 46 -15.78 -9.34 0.09
N LYS A 47 -16.44 -9.59 1.21
CA LYS A 47 -17.90 -9.70 1.31
C LYS A 47 -18.63 -8.37 1.20
N GLU A 48 -17.97 -7.23 1.45
CA GLU A 48 -18.57 -5.90 1.29
C GLU A 48 -18.85 -5.53 -0.18
N GLY A 49 -18.40 -6.35 -1.13
CA GLY A 49 -18.83 -6.31 -2.53
C GLY A 49 -17.78 -5.81 -3.51
N ARG A 50 -16.81 -4.99 -3.09
CA ARG A 50 -15.70 -4.54 -3.95
C ARG A 50 -14.64 -5.65 -4.05
N LYS A 51 -14.61 -6.35 -5.17
CA LYS A 51 -13.68 -7.48 -5.41
C LYS A 51 -12.57 -7.06 -6.39
N PRO A 52 -11.30 -7.02 -5.96
CA PRO A 52 -10.20 -6.64 -6.84
C PRO A 52 -9.84 -7.79 -7.78
N LYS A 53 -9.48 -7.47 -9.04
CA LYS A 53 -8.91 -8.47 -9.96
C LYS A 53 -7.49 -8.88 -9.56
N ASN A 54 -6.75 -7.93 -9.02
CA ASN A 54 -5.35 -8.08 -8.66
C ASN A 54 -5.12 -7.62 -7.22
N LEU A 55 -4.42 -8.42 -6.43
CA LEU A 55 -4.04 -8.09 -5.06
C LEU A 55 -2.52 -8.03 -4.95
N GLN A 56 -2.01 -6.88 -4.53
CA GLN A 56 -0.61 -6.71 -4.18
C GLN A 56 -0.44 -6.88 -2.68
N THR A 57 0.39 -7.83 -2.26
CA THR A 57 0.78 -8.02 -0.86
C THR A 57 2.29 -7.85 -0.70
N ASP A 58 2.71 -7.47 0.51
CA ASP A 58 4.12 -7.58 0.90
C ASP A 58 4.53 -9.06 1.07
N ALA A 59 5.82 -9.33 1.14
CA ALA A 59 6.44 -10.65 1.36
C ALA A 59 6.23 -11.21 2.79
N GLY A 60 5.33 -10.62 3.58
CA GLY A 60 5.01 -11.05 4.94
C GLY A 60 4.43 -12.46 4.97
N LYS A 61 4.91 -13.30 5.89
CA LYS A 61 4.50 -14.72 6.01
C LYS A 61 3.00 -14.88 6.23
N GLU A 62 2.34 -13.88 6.83
CA GLU A 62 0.90 -13.83 7.03
C GLU A 62 0.09 -13.90 5.73
N PHE A 63 0.67 -13.51 4.59
CA PHE A 63 0.03 -13.57 3.26
C PHE A 63 0.50 -14.77 2.41
N TYR A 64 1.53 -15.50 2.88
CA TYR A 64 2.13 -16.66 2.21
C TYR A 64 1.76 -17.95 2.95
N ASN A 65 0.47 -18.17 3.11
CA ASN A 65 -0.05 -19.40 3.70
C ASN A 65 -1.10 -20.03 2.78
N GLN A 66 -1.30 -21.33 2.94
CA GLN A 66 -2.23 -22.10 2.10
C GLN A 66 -3.67 -21.60 2.26
N SER A 67 -4.07 -21.22 3.47
CA SER A 67 -5.43 -20.74 3.77
C SER A 67 -5.79 -19.45 3.03
N PHE A 68 -4.84 -18.51 2.95
CA PHE A 68 -4.96 -17.24 2.23
C PHE A 68 -4.91 -17.49 0.73
N LYS A 69 -4.03 -18.39 0.26
CA LYS A 69 -4.00 -18.81 -1.15
C LYS A 69 -5.34 -19.40 -1.60
N SER A 70 -5.97 -20.24 -0.76
CA SER A 70 -7.30 -20.78 -1.02
C SER A 70 -8.37 -19.70 -1.06
N LEU A 71 -8.36 -18.73 -0.14
CA LEU A 71 -9.29 -17.59 -0.15
C LEU A 71 -9.19 -16.80 -1.46
N ILE A 72 -7.98 -16.40 -1.83
CA ILE A 72 -7.71 -15.66 -3.06
C ILE A 72 -8.16 -16.43 -4.30
N LYS A 73 -8.01 -17.77 -4.32
CA LYS A 73 -8.51 -18.63 -5.40
C LYS A 73 -10.03 -18.67 -5.46
N ILE A 74 -10.73 -18.74 -4.31
CA ILE A 74 -12.20 -18.73 -4.23
C ILE A 74 -12.77 -17.44 -4.83
N TYR A 75 -12.14 -16.30 -4.53
CA TYR A 75 -12.56 -15.00 -5.06
C TYR A 75 -11.99 -14.69 -6.46
N ASN A 76 -11.27 -15.63 -7.08
CA ASN A 76 -10.63 -15.49 -8.39
C ASN A 76 -9.73 -14.24 -8.51
N ILE A 77 -8.94 -13.99 -7.47
CA ILE A 77 -8.05 -12.83 -7.38
C ILE A 77 -6.64 -13.25 -7.79
N ASN A 78 -6.00 -12.49 -8.67
CA ASN A 78 -4.59 -12.70 -8.98
C ASN A 78 -3.70 -12.00 -7.94
N ARG A 79 -3.02 -12.78 -7.10
CA ARG A 79 -2.10 -12.23 -6.10
C ARG A 79 -0.68 -12.17 -6.64
N TYR A 80 -0.04 -11.01 -6.50
CA TYR A 80 1.37 -10.84 -6.79
C TYR A 80 2.09 -10.11 -5.66
N SER A 81 3.38 -10.40 -5.52
CA SER A 81 4.29 -9.67 -4.64
C SER A 81 5.31 -8.95 -5.48
N THR A 82 5.49 -7.65 -5.25
CA THR A 82 6.56 -6.89 -5.90
C THR A 82 7.57 -6.43 -4.88
N TYR A 83 8.83 -6.82 -5.08
CA TYR A 83 10.00 -6.31 -4.34
C TYR A 83 10.32 -4.83 -4.64
N SER A 84 9.55 -4.15 -5.51
CA SER A 84 9.77 -2.75 -5.86
C SER A 84 9.04 -1.83 -4.89
N LEU A 85 9.80 -1.12 -4.05
CA LEU A 85 9.35 -0.06 -3.12
C LEU A 85 8.34 0.92 -3.74
N THR A 86 8.51 1.26 -5.02
CA THR A 86 7.64 2.23 -5.72
C THR A 86 6.18 1.79 -5.86
N LYS A 87 5.90 0.48 -5.90
CA LYS A 87 4.51 -0.01 -6.07
C LYS A 87 3.71 -0.05 -4.76
N ALA A 88 4.37 -0.08 -3.60
CA ALA A 88 3.70 -0.05 -2.30
C ALA A 88 3.31 1.38 -1.85
N SER A 89 3.77 2.40 -2.57
CA SER A 89 3.62 3.82 -2.22
C SER A 89 2.18 4.28 -1.94
N ILE A 90 1.18 3.68 -2.59
CA ILE A 90 -0.24 4.00 -2.35
C ILE A 90 -0.67 3.52 -0.96
N ALA A 91 -0.34 2.28 -0.62
CA ALA A 91 -0.64 1.71 0.70
C ALA A 91 0.14 2.43 1.80
N GLU A 92 1.42 2.71 1.59
CA GLU A 92 2.25 3.48 2.54
C GLU A 92 1.66 4.87 2.81
N ARG A 93 1.23 5.57 1.76
CA ARG A 93 0.59 6.88 1.90
C ARG A 93 -0.72 6.79 2.67
N ALA A 94 -1.54 5.78 2.41
CA ALA A 94 -2.78 5.56 3.14
C ALA A 94 -2.52 5.28 4.63
N VAL A 95 -1.55 4.41 4.94
CA VAL A 95 -1.14 4.12 6.32
C VAL A 95 -0.62 5.38 7.01
N ARG A 96 0.14 6.22 6.32
CA ARG A 96 0.59 7.51 6.85
C ARG A 96 -0.59 8.41 7.20
N THR A 97 -1.54 8.60 6.28
CA THR A 97 -2.74 9.43 6.54
C THR A 97 -3.57 8.88 7.70
N LEU A 98 -3.75 7.55 7.77
CA LEU A 98 -4.48 6.91 8.87
C LEU A 98 -3.80 7.19 10.21
N LYS A 99 -2.47 7.06 10.28
CA LYS A 99 -1.69 7.40 11.48
C LYS A 99 -1.86 8.86 11.86
N GLU A 100 -1.73 9.79 10.90
CA GLU A 100 -1.90 11.23 11.17
C GLU A 100 -3.29 11.55 11.73
N GLN A 101 -4.35 10.89 11.24
CA GLN A 101 -5.70 11.05 11.77
C GLN A 101 -5.83 10.45 13.19
N LEU A 102 -5.31 9.25 13.42
CA LEU A 102 -5.30 8.62 14.74
C LEU A 102 -4.60 9.49 15.79
N TYR A 103 -3.42 10.02 15.47
CA TYR A 103 -2.66 10.86 16.40
C TYR A 103 -3.38 12.17 16.74
N LYS A 104 -4.11 12.76 15.78
CA LYS A 104 -4.96 13.93 16.06
C LYS A 104 -6.04 13.61 17.08
N GLU A 105 -6.75 12.48 16.91
CA GLU A 105 -7.78 12.05 17.86
C GLU A 105 -7.18 11.72 19.23
N PHE A 106 -5.98 11.10 19.29
CA PHE A 106 -5.30 10.85 20.56
C PHE A 106 -4.94 12.15 21.30
N SER A 107 -4.47 13.16 20.58
CA SER A 107 -4.17 14.47 21.17
C SER A 107 -5.41 15.19 21.68
N LEU A 108 -6.56 15.03 21.00
CA LEU A 108 -7.83 15.65 21.40
C LEU A 108 -8.45 14.97 22.64
N HIS A 109 -8.44 13.63 22.67
CA HIS A 109 -9.09 12.86 23.73
C HIS A 109 -8.18 12.52 24.92
N GLY A 110 -6.88 12.74 24.82
CA GLY A 110 -5.90 12.45 25.87
C GLY A 110 -5.71 10.96 26.17
N ASN A 111 -6.22 10.07 25.30
CA ASN A 111 -6.08 8.62 25.44
C ASN A 111 -5.76 7.95 24.11
N TYR A 112 -5.14 6.76 24.18
CA TYR A 112 -4.70 6.00 23.01
C TYR A 112 -5.68 4.89 22.60
N ASN A 113 -6.99 5.05 22.83
CA ASN A 113 -7.99 4.05 22.43
C ASN A 113 -8.29 4.17 20.93
N TRP A 114 -7.45 3.53 20.11
CA TRP A 114 -7.62 3.54 18.66
C TRP A 114 -8.77 2.65 18.19
N ARG A 115 -9.11 1.61 18.97
CA ARG A 115 -10.11 0.62 18.56
C ARG A 115 -11.49 1.24 18.38
N SER A 116 -11.87 2.15 19.27
CA SER A 116 -13.19 2.82 19.25
C SER A 116 -13.33 3.79 18.07
N ILE A 117 -12.27 4.53 17.77
CA ILE A 117 -12.28 5.59 16.74
C ILE A 117 -11.92 5.11 15.33
N LEU A 118 -11.40 3.89 15.17
CA LEU A 118 -10.90 3.40 13.89
C LEU A 118 -11.96 3.40 12.78
N ASP A 119 -13.18 2.99 13.12
CA ASP A 119 -14.28 2.91 12.15
C ASP A 119 -14.68 4.32 11.66
N ASP A 120 -14.77 5.28 12.59
CA ASP A 120 -15.08 6.67 12.29
C ASP A 120 -14.01 7.33 11.43
N ILE A 121 -12.73 7.08 11.72
CA ILE A 121 -11.61 7.56 10.91
C ILE A 121 -11.69 6.99 9.49
N THR A 122 -11.95 5.68 9.37
CA THR A 122 -12.05 5.00 8.07
C THR A 122 -13.22 5.54 7.25
N LYS A 123 -14.38 5.74 7.89
CA LYS A 123 -15.54 6.40 7.28
C LYS A 123 -15.19 7.81 6.83
N ARG A 124 -14.58 8.62 7.69
CA ARG A 124 -14.17 9.99 7.38
C ARG A 124 -13.21 10.03 6.19
N TYR A 125 -12.24 9.13 6.13
CA TYR A 125 -11.31 9.00 5.01
C TYR A 125 -12.04 8.73 3.68
N ASN A 126 -13.00 7.79 3.68
CA ASN A 126 -13.75 7.41 2.48
C ASN A 126 -14.78 8.46 2.03
N HIS A 127 -15.19 9.37 2.93
CA HIS A 127 -16.13 10.47 2.64
C HIS A 127 -15.44 11.83 2.41
N THR A 128 -14.11 11.89 2.44
CA THR A 128 -13.34 13.10 2.15
C THR A 128 -12.96 13.13 0.68
N ILE A 129 -12.96 14.31 0.06
CA ILE A 129 -12.53 14.47 -1.34
C ILE A 129 -11.01 14.31 -1.41
N HIS A 130 -10.53 13.44 -2.31
CA HIS A 130 -9.10 13.22 -2.52
C HIS A 130 -8.61 13.96 -3.76
N ARG A 131 -7.57 14.78 -3.61
CA ARG A 131 -7.00 15.59 -4.71
C ARG A 131 -6.65 14.76 -5.96
N THR A 132 -6.19 13.52 -5.79
CA THR A 132 -5.76 12.67 -6.92
C THR A 132 -6.93 12.25 -7.81
N ILE A 133 -8.10 11.97 -7.23
CA ILE A 133 -9.29 11.48 -7.96
C ILE A 133 -10.35 12.58 -8.15
N GLY A 134 -10.24 13.72 -7.44
CA GLY A 134 -11.19 14.83 -7.54
C GLY A 134 -12.58 14.55 -6.94
N MET A 135 -12.78 13.41 -6.28
CA MET A 135 -14.05 13.03 -5.63
C MET A 135 -13.80 12.23 -4.34
N LYS A 136 -14.87 11.82 -3.67
CA LYS A 136 -14.79 10.97 -2.47
C LYS A 136 -14.60 9.50 -2.89
N PRO A 137 -13.75 8.73 -2.20
CA PRO A 137 -13.57 7.30 -2.51
C PRO A 137 -14.85 6.46 -2.51
N VAL A 138 -15.82 6.80 -1.65
CA VAL A 138 -17.12 6.11 -1.58
C VAL A 138 -17.96 6.33 -2.85
N ASP A 139 -17.84 7.50 -3.49
CA ASP A 139 -18.65 7.88 -4.65
C ASP A 139 -18.15 7.27 -5.97
N VAL A 140 -17.00 6.60 -5.94
CA VAL A 140 -16.41 5.93 -7.10
C VAL A 140 -17.18 4.64 -7.38
N THR A 141 -18.00 4.68 -8.43
CA THR A 141 -18.81 3.57 -8.94
C THR A 141 -18.37 3.23 -10.37
N LEU A 142 -18.71 2.02 -10.86
CA LEU A 142 -18.35 1.52 -12.20
C LEU A 142 -18.62 2.54 -13.32
N VAL A 143 -19.72 3.29 -13.23
CA VAL A 143 -20.09 4.32 -14.22
C VAL A 143 -19.07 5.45 -14.26
N LYS A 144 -18.60 5.91 -13.08
CA LYS A 144 -17.63 7.00 -12.95
C LYS A 144 -16.19 6.56 -13.17
N GLU A 145 -15.91 5.25 -13.18
CA GLU A 145 -14.55 4.73 -13.42
C GLU A 145 -14.01 5.15 -14.78
N SER A 146 -14.85 5.15 -15.82
CA SER A 146 -14.47 5.56 -17.18
C SER A 146 -13.99 7.03 -17.21
N ALA A 147 -14.75 7.92 -16.57
CA ALA A 147 -14.42 9.34 -16.47
C ALA A 147 -13.18 9.61 -15.57
N LEU A 148 -12.99 8.81 -14.52
CA LEU A 148 -11.79 8.88 -13.68
C LEU A 148 -10.54 8.41 -14.42
N LEU A 149 -10.65 7.35 -15.21
CA LEU A 149 -9.55 6.84 -16.01
C LEU A 149 -9.10 7.89 -17.03
N SER A 150 -10.04 8.56 -17.70
CA SER A 150 -9.75 9.59 -18.71
C SER A 150 -9.20 10.91 -18.14
N SER A 151 -9.40 11.18 -16.84
CA SER A 151 -8.99 12.44 -16.20
C SER A 151 -7.77 12.26 -15.28
N ALA A 152 -7.92 11.51 -14.19
CA ALA A 152 -6.93 11.36 -13.13
C ALA A 152 -5.72 10.49 -13.58
N TYR A 153 -5.99 9.50 -14.43
CA TYR A 153 -5.01 8.48 -14.81
C TYR A 153 -4.54 8.58 -16.28
N ASN A 154 -5.15 9.42 -17.11
CA ASN A 154 -4.78 9.64 -18.51
C ASN A 154 -3.60 10.61 -18.67
N ARG A 155 -2.62 10.55 -17.78
CA ARG A 155 -1.38 11.30 -17.95
C ARG A 155 -0.46 10.45 -18.81
N PRO A 156 -0.19 10.82 -20.08
CA PRO A 156 0.79 10.09 -20.86
C PRO A 156 2.09 10.10 -20.05
N LYS A 157 2.62 8.91 -19.75
CA LYS A 157 3.99 8.79 -19.24
C LYS A 157 4.89 9.13 -20.41
N ILE A 158 5.08 10.42 -20.67
CA ILE A 158 6.06 10.90 -21.63
C ILE A 158 7.39 10.47 -21.03
N ALA A 159 7.92 9.36 -21.54
CA ALA A 159 9.29 8.98 -21.24
C ALA A 159 10.14 10.13 -21.78
N GLY A 160 10.71 10.92 -20.87
CA GLY A 160 11.66 11.95 -21.26
C GLY A 160 12.74 11.33 -22.15
N LYS A 161 13.34 12.14 -23.03
CA LYS A 161 14.40 11.70 -23.94
C LYS A 161 15.40 10.84 -23.17
N ARG A 162 15.67 9.62 -23.67
CA ARG A 162 16.63 8.70 -23.03
C ARG A 162 17.96 9.43 -22.91
N LYS A 163 18.46 9.57 -21.68
CA LYS A 163 19.72 10.29 -21.40
C LYS A 163 20.98 9.50 -21.80
N PHE A 164 20.84 8.18 -21.97
CA PHE A 164 21.96 7.25 -22.18
C PHE A 164 21.64 6.30 -23.32
N ALA A 165 22.68 5.89 -24.05
CA ALA A 165 22.64 4.87 -25.09
C ALA A 165 22.92 3.48 -24.51
N VAL A 166 22.48 2.44 -25.23
CA VAL A 166 22.87 1.06 -24.92
C VAL A 166 24.40 0.98 -25.02
N ASN A 167 25.04 0.35 -24.04
CA ASN A 167 26.50 0.25 -23.87
C ASN A 167 27.23 1.46 -23.25
N ASP A 168 26.51 2.52 -22.83
CA ASP A 168 27.14 3.56 -22.00
C ASP A 168 27.58 2.97 -20.66
N VAL A 169 28.77 3.35 -20.20
CA VAL A 169 29.24 3.01 -18.84
C VAL A 169 28.54 3.94 -17.86
N VAL A 170 27.73 3.35 -16.99
CA VAL A 170 26.88 4.08 -16.07
C VAL A 170 27.03 3.58 -14.63
N ARG A 171 26.65 4.42 -13.68
CA ARG A 171 26.56 4.06 -12.26
C ARG A 171 25.14 3.63 -11.93
N ILE A 172 24.96 2.40 -11.47
CA ILE A 172 23.68 1.84 -11.02
C ILE A 172 23.62 1.94 -9.49
N SER A 173 22.56 2.54 -8.94
CA SER A 173 22.39 2.65 -7.48
C SER A 173 22.32 1.27 -6.82
N LYS A 174 23.14 1.03 -5.80
CA LYS A 174 23.05 -0.14 -4.94
C LYS A 174 21.91 0.04 -3.94
N HIS A 175 21.10 -1.00 -3.77
CA HIS A 175 20.19 -1.06 -2.64
C HIS A 175 21.00 -1.37 -1.38
N LYS A 176 20.91 -0.50 -0.36
CA LYS A 176 21.60 -0.75 0.91
C LYS A 176 20.85 -1.76 1.76
N SER A 177 21.56 -2.69 2.37
CA SER A 177 21.08 -3.47 3.50
C SER A 177 21.20 -2.64 4.80
N LEU A 178 20.46 -3.01 5.85
CA LEU A 178 20.52 -2.36 7.17
C LEU A 178 21.92 -2.39 7.82
N PHE A 179 22.81 -3.25 7.34
CA PHE A 179 24.17 -3.44 7.86
C PHE A 179 25.27 -2.88 6.92
N ASP A 180 24.90 -2.21 5.83
CA ASP A 180 25.87 -1.68 4.88
C ASP A 180 26.59 -0.44 5.43
N LYS A 181 27.92 -0.51 5.46
CA LYS A 181 28.77 0.55 6.01
C LYS A 181 28.67 1.84 5.20
N GLY A 182 28.50 2.97 5.90
CA GLY A 182 28.23 4.29 5.32
C GLY A 182 29.30 4.84 4.37
N TYR A 183 30.54 4.37 4.47
CA TYR A 183 31.68 4.82 3.66
C TYR A 183 31.83 4.07 2.32
N THR A 184 31.02 3.03 2.06
CA THR A 184 31.09 2.30 0.79
C THR A 184 30.28 3.02 -0.30
N PRO A 185 30.72 2.97 -1.59
CA PRO A 185 30.00 3.62 -2.67
C PRO A 185 28.58 3.06 -2.85
N ASN A 186 27.59 3.95 -2.93
CA ASN A 186 26.17 3.59 -3.11
C ASN A 186 25.83 3.19 -4.56
N TRP A 187 26.82 2.85 -5.37
CA TRP A 187 26.64 2.52 -6.79
C TRP A 187 27.63 1.46 -7.28
N LEU A 188 27.25 0.75 -8.34
CA LEU A 188 28.09 -0.15 -9.12
C LEU A 188 28.38 0.49 -10.48
N LYS A 189 29.59 0.27 -11.02
CA LYS A 189 29.86 0.51 -12.44
C LYS A 189 29.32 -0.67 -13.24
N ALA A 190 28.47 -0.38 -14.21
CA ALA A 190 27.97 -1.39 -15.14
C ALA A 190 27.73 -0.76 -16.51
N THR A 191 27.82 -1.58 -17.54
CA THR A 191 27.45 -1.23 -18.91
C THR A 191 25.94 -1.28 -19.03
N LEU A 192 25.29 -0.23 -19.56
CA LEU A 192 23.83 -0.14 -19.63
C LEU A 192 23.26 -1.24 -20.54
N PRO A 193 22.52 -2.23 -20.01
CA PRO A 193 21.91 -3.29 -20.81
C PRO A 193 20.64 -2.79 -21.50
N THR A 194 20.25 -3.47 -22.57
CA THR A 194 19.03 -3.15 -23.34
C THR A 194 17.80 -3.18 -22.43
N GLY A 195 17.17 -2.02 -22.19
CA GLY A 195 15.91 -1.91 -21.46
C GLY A 195 15.96 -1.17 -20.11
N GLN A 196 17.14 -0.82 -19.58
CA GLN A 196 17.27 -0.05 -18.33
C GLN A 196 17.18 1.47 -18.60
N ARG A 197 16.45 2.22 -17.74
CA ARG A 197 16.11 3.65 -17.97
C ARG A 197 16.62 4.62 -16.90
N SER A 198 17.26 4.13 -15.83
CA SER A 198 17.67 4.97 -14.69
C SER A 198 19.08 4.62 -14.21
N CYS A 199 20.06 5.46 -14.54
CA CYS A 199 21.44 5.37 -14.06
C CYS A 199 22.04 6.78 -13.90
N LEU A 200 23.17 6.88 -13.18
CA LEU A 200 23.94 8.11 -13.00
C LEU A 200 25.15 8.10 -13.95
N LYS A 201 25.55 9.28 -14.47
CA LYS A 201 26.73 9.41 -15.35
C LYS A 201 28.02 9.27 -14.53
N LEU A 202 29.08 8.75 -15.15
CA LEU A 202 30.41 8.61 -14.56
C LEU A 202 31.00 9.93 -14.10
#